data_AF-A0A0B1ZTV5-F1
#
_entry.id   AF-A0A0B1ZTV5-F1
#
_cell.length_a   1.000
_cell.length_b   1.000
_cell.length_c   1.000
_cell.angle_alpha   90.00
_cell.angle_beta   90.00
_cell.angle_gamma   90.00
#
_symmetry.space_group_name_H-M   'P 1'
#
loop_
_entity.id
_entity.type
_entity.pdbx_description
1 polymer ?
#
loop_
_entity_poly.entity_id
_entity_poly.type
_entity_poly.pdbx_seq_one_letter_code
_entity_poly.pdbx_strand_id
1 'polypeptide(L)'
;MSLNALEKALWQVYTNHDDNARYKADPAAFAQGFDLDDAERKMLVDGDALAQIAHGANSMLVMMVWQSVYGLAEFHKYFAMVNGPDMQAALAARKG
;
A
#
# COMPACT_ATOMS: atom_id res chain seq x y z
N MET A 1 0.11 -12.40 11.95
CA MET A 1 0.39 -10.97 12.14
C MET A 1 1.65 -10.64 11.39
N SER A 2 1.61 -9.62 10.52
CA SER A 2 2.84 -9.11 9.90
C SER A 2 3.73 -8.43 10.96
N LEU A 3 5.04 -8.58 10.80
CA LEU A 3 6.06 -7.92 11.63
C LEU A 3 6.39 -6.50 11.14
N ASN A 4 6.03 -6.14 9.89
CA ASN A 4 6.40 -4.87 9.26
C ASN A 4 5.37 -3.75 9.58
N ALA A 5 5.85 -2.53 9.83
CA ALA A 5 5.05 -1.36 10.20
C ALA A 5 4.12 -0.88 9.07
N LEU A 6 4.57 -0.94 7.81
CA LEU A 6 3.77 -0.62 6.63
C LEU A 6 2.56 -1.56 6.48
N GLU A 7 2.76 -2.87 6.64
CA GLU A 7 1.65 -3.83 6.56
C GLU A 7 0.63 -3.64 7.70
N LYS A 8 1.07 -3.23 8.89
CA LYS A 8 0.16 -2.87 9.99
C LYS A 8 -0.67 -1.63 9.65
N ALA A 9 -0.06 -0.63 9.02
CA ALA A 9 -0.76 0.57 8.58
C ALA A 9 -1.82 0.25 7.51
N LEU A 10 -1.43 -0.50 6.48
CA LEU A 10 -2.34 -0.97 5.43
C LEU A 10 -3.49 -1.81 6.01
N TRP A 11 -3.22 -2.66 7.00
CA TRP A 11 -4.25 -3.44 7.67
C TRP A 11 -5.27 -2.58 8.41
N GLN A 12 -4.84 -1.51 9.12
CA GLN A 12 -5.76 -0.58 9.76
C GLN A 12 -6.62 0.17 8.74
N VAL A 13 -6.03 0.65 7.64
CA VAL A 13 -6.78 1.30 6.55
C VAL A 13 -7.85 0.38 5.96
N TYR A 14 -7.57 -0.92 5.86
CA TYR A 14 -8.51 -1.88 5.30
C TYR A 14 -9.62 -2.28 6.28
N THR A 15 -9.28 -2.52 7.55
CA THR A 15 -10.22 -3.12 8.52
C THR A 15 -11.07 -2.12 9.30
N ASN A 16 -10.68 -0.85 9.36
CA ASN A 16 -11.38 0.17 10.11
C ASN A 16 -11.84 1.31 9.20
N HIS A 17 -13.15 1.56 9.19
CA HIS A 17 -13.76 2.61 8.38
C HIS A 17 -13.29 4.03 8.77
N ASP A 18 -13.08 4.29 10.07
CA ASP A 18 -12.63 5.60 10.53
C ASP A 18 -11.17 5.83 10.16
N ASP A 19 -10.31 4.82 10.27
CA ASP A 19 -8.92 4.89 9.83
C ASP A 19 -8.81 5.02 8.31
N ASN A 20 -9.70 4.36 7.56
CA ASN A 20 -9.81 4.56 6.12
C ASN A 20 -10.16 6.01 5.76
N ALA A 21 -11.13 6.61 6.46
CA ALA A 21 -11.51 8.00 6.27
C ALA A 21 -10.38 8.97 6.64
N ARG A 22 -9.66 8.71 7.74
CA ARG A 22 -8.49 9.50 8.16
C ARG A 22 -7.36 9.41 7.15
N TYR A 23 -7.05 8.21 6.66
CA TYR A 23 -6.06 8.01 5.61
C TYR A 23 -6.44 8.75 4.32
N LYS A 24 -7.70 8.67 3.88
CA LYS A 24 -8.18 9.42 2.69
C LYS A 24 -8.09 10.93 2.86
N ALA A 25 -8.31 11.45 4.06
CA ALA A 25 -8.29 12.87 4.34
C ALA A 25 -6.85 13.42 4.42
N ASP A 26 -5.96 12.71 5.12
CA ASP A 26 -4.56 13.10 5.30
C ASP A 26 -3.68 11.85 5.53
N PRO A 27 -3.12 11.26 4.46
CA PRO A 27 -2.21 10.12 4.56
C PRO A 27 -0.97 10.41 5.41
N ALA A 28 -0.47 11.64 5.37
CA ALA A 28 0.73 12.05 6.10
C ALA A 28 0.49 12.11 7.61
N ALA A 29 -0.64 12.70 8.03
CA ALA A 29 -1.05 12.68 9.43
C ALA A 29 -1.37 11.25 9.91
N PHE A 30 -2.01 10.43 9.08
CA PHE A 30 -2.26 9.03 9.41
C PHE A 30 -0.95 8.24 9.64
N ALA A 31 0.05 8.45 8.79
CA ALA A 31 1.36 7.79 8.88
C ALA A 31 2.15 8.13 10.17
N GLN A 32 1.79 9.19 10.90
CA GLN A 32 2.43 9.52 12.18
C GLN A 32 2.07 8.53 13.30
N GLY A 33 1.00 7.74 13.13
CA GLY A 33 0.59 6.72 14.10
C GLY A 33 1.42 5.44 14.07
N PHE A 34 2.42 5.35 13.17
CA PHE A 34 3.19 4.14 12.91
C PHE A 34 4.68 4.42 12.95
N ASP A 35 5.44 3.44 13.43
CA ASP A 35 6.90 3.42 13.44
C ASP A 35 7.43 3.01 12.05
N LEU A 36 7.20 3.89 11.07
CA LEU A 36 7.62 3.72 9.68
C LEU A 36 8.97 4.42 9.46
N ASP A 37 9.86 3.73 8.75
CA ASP A 37 11.04 4.40 8.19
C ASP A 37 10.66 5.39 7.09
N ASP A 38 11.63 6.16 6.59
CA ASP A 38 11.39 7.20 5.58
C ASP A 38 10.84 6.63 4.27
N ALA A 39 11.29 5.42 3.88
CA ALA A 39 10.85 4.77 2.65
C ALA A 39 9.41 4.25 2.79
N GLU A 40 9.11 3.54 3.87
CA GLU A 40 7.77 3.05 4.20
C GLU A 40 6.77 4.20 4.34
N ARG A 41 7.17 5.29 5.02
CA ARG A 41 6.35 6.49 5.16
C ARG A 41 6.04 7.10 3.80
N LYS A 42 7.05 7.24 2.94
CA LYS A 42 6.85 7.75 1.57
C LYS A 42 5.89 6.87 0.78
N MET A 43 6.08 5.54 0.81
CA MET A 43 5.21 4.58 0.12
C MET A 43 3.75 4.64 0.60
N LEU A 44 3.55 4.85 1.90
CA LEU A 44 2.22 4.96 2.49
C LEU A 44 1.56 6.30 2.11
N VAL A 45 2.31 7.41 2.20
CA VAL A 45 1.78 8.76 1.91
C VAL A 45 1.45 8.93 0.43
N ASP A 46 2.32 8.44 -0.46
CA ASP A 46 2.12 8.52 -1.90
C ASP A 46 1.07 7.51 -2.41
N GLY A 47 0.66 6.55 -1.56
CA GLY A 47 -0.22 5.47 -1.97
C GLY A 47 0.38 4.56 -3.05
N ASP A 48 1.71 4.44 -3.08
CA ASP A 48 2.44 3.73 -4.14
C ASP A 48 2.33 2.21 -3.95
N ALA A 49 1.27 1.64 -4.52
CA ALA A 49 0.99 0.21 -4.45
C ALA A 49 2.14 -0.66 -5.01
N LEU A 50 2.85 -0.19 -6.04
CA LEU A 50 3.95 -0.97 -6.63
C LEU A 50 5.14 -1.00 -5.69
N ALA A 51 5.52 0.15 -5.14
CA ALA A 51 6.59 0.24 -4.16
C ALA A 51 6.26 -0.55 -2.89
N GLN A 52 5.01 -0.52 -2.42
CA GLN A 52 4.56 -1.32 -1.28
C GLN A 52 4.76 -2.83 -1.52
N ILE A 53 4.35 -3.35 -2.68
CA ILE A 53 4.50 -4.78 -3.00
C ILE A 53 5.98 -5.14 -3.23
N ALA A 54 6.74 -4.28 -3.91
CA ALA A 54 8.16 -4.46 -4.15
C ALA A 54 8.96 -4.49 -2.83
N HIS A 55 8.59 -3.63 -1.87
CA HIS A 55 9.14 -3.59 -0.52
C HIS A 55 8.77 -4.83 0.32
N GLY A 56 7.76 -5.59 -0.12
CA GLY A 56 7.42 -6.89 0.43
C GLY A 56 6.07 -6.95 1.13
N ALA A 57 5.26 -5.90 1.06
CA ALA A 57 3.89 -5.95 1.54
C ALA A 57 3.08 -7.00 0.78
N ASN A 58 2.15 -7.64 1.48
CA ASN A 58 1.26 -8.63 0.90
C ASN A 58 0.41 -8.00 -0.22
N SER A 59 0.55 -8.53 -1.44
CA SER A 59 -0.13 -7.99 -2.63
C SER A 59 -1.66 -8.05 -2.55
N MET A 60 -2.22 -9.04 -1.85
CA MET A 60 -3.66 -9.10 -1.63
C MET A 60 -4.12 -8.00 -0.67
N LEU A 61 -3.36 -7.71 0.39
CA LEU A 61 -3.67 -6.60 1.30
C LEU A 61 -3.60 -5.25 0.57
N VAL A 62 -2.53 -5.00 -0.19
CA VAL A 62 -2.37 -3.77 -0.98
C VAL A 62 -3.54 -3.60 -1.96
N MET A 63 -3.96 -4.67 -2.64
CA MET A 63 -5.12 -4.67 -3.52
C MET A 63 -6.43 -4.29 -2.80
N MET A 64 -6.68 -4.86 -1.62
CA MET A 64 -7.88 -4.57 -0.84
C MET A 64 -7.90 -3.13 -0.31
N VAL A 65 -6.73 -2.60 0.10
CA VAL A 65 -6.58 -1.19 0.48
C VAL A 65 -6.82 -0.28 -0.72
N TRP A 66 -6.25 -0.60 -1.89
CA TRP A 66 -6.49 0.18 -3.11
C TRP A 66 -7.98 0.26 -3.44
N GLN A 67 -8.68 -0.89 -3.39
CA GLN A 67 -10.12 -0.92 -3.63
C GLN A 67 -10.91 -0.14 -2.58
N SER A 68 -10.56 -0.21 -1.30
CA SER A 68 -11.27 0.52 -0.25
C SER A 68 -11.04 2.04 -0.36
N VAL A 69 -9.87 2.46 -0.82
CA VAL A 69 -9.48 3.86 -0.96
C VAL A 69 -10.05 4.49 -2.23
N TYR A 70 -9.83 3.88 -3.39
CA TYR A 70 -10.15 4.46 -4.69
C TYR A 70 -11.44 3.91 -5.31
N GLY A 71 -11.99 2.83 -4.74
CA GLY A 71 -13.21 2.19 -5.22
C GLY A 71 -12.98 1.13 -6.29
N LEU A 72 -14.02 0.32 -6.54
CA LEU A 72 -13.98 -0.80 -7.50
C LEU A 72 -13.81 -0.34 -8.95
N ALA A 73 -14.27 0.87 -9.29
CA ALA A 73 -14.13 1.41 -10.64
C ALA A 73 -12.66 1.53 -11.08
N GLU A 74 -11.75 1.79 -10.14
CA GLU A 74 -10.32 2.01 -10.38
C GLU A 74 -9.50 0.72 -10.35
N PHE A 75 -10.16 -0.43 -10.16
CA PHE A 75 -9.49 -1.73 -9.97
C PHE A 75 -8.78 -2.24 -11.22
N HIS A 76 -9.26 -1.86 -12.41
CA HIS A 76 -8.57 -2.15 -13.67
C HIS A 76 -7.20 -1.48 -13.75
N LYS A 77 -7.03 -0.28 -13.18
CA LYS A 77 -5.74 0.42 -13.13
C LYS A 77 -4.76 -0.29 -12.23
N TYR A 78 -5.22 -0.81 -11.09
CA TYR A 78 -4.40 -1.64 -10.21
C TYR A 78 -3.83 -2.86 -10.94
N PHE A 79 -4.66 -3.62 -11.65
CA PHE A 79 -4.19 -4.78 -12.42
C PHE A 79 -3.27 -4.40 -13.58
N ALA A 80 -3.51 -3.28 -14.25
CA ALA A 80 -2.63 -2.80 -15.31
C ALA A 80 -1.23 -2.47 -14.77
N MET A 81 -1.15 -1.82 -13.60
CA MET A 81 0.12 -1.51 -12.94
C MET A 81 0.85 -2.78 -12.48
N VAL A 82 0.16 -3.68 -11.77
CA VAL A 82 0.78 -4.87 -11.17
C VAL A 82 1.22 -5.90 -12.21
N ASN A 83 0.53 -6.00 -13.35
CA ASN A 83 0.96 -6.86 -14.46
C ASN A 83 1.89 -6.14 -15.44
N GLY A 84 2.20 -4.86 -15.18
CA GLY A 84 3.05 -4.04 -16.03
C GLY A 84 4.54 -4.41 -15.95
N PRO A 85 5.34 -3.94 -16.92
CA PRO A 85 6.77 -4.23 -16.99
C PRO A 85 7.53 -3.72 -15.75
N ASP A 86 7.12 -2.60 -15.17
CA ASP A 86 7.77 -1.99 -14.00
C ASP A 86 7.69 -2.91 -12.78
N MET A 87 6.54 -3.56 -12.56
CA MET A 87 6.36 -4.50 -11.46
C MET A 87 7.18 -5.78 -11.67
N GLN A 88 7.25 -6.28 -12.92
CA GLN A 88 8.06 -7.45 -13.24
C GLN A 88 9.55 -7.20 -13.01
N ALA A 89 10.03 -6.01 -13.37
CA ALA A 89 11.40 -5.59 -13.10
C ALA A 89 11.69 -5.51 -11.59
N ALA A 90 10.77 -4.92 -10.81
CA ALA A 90 10.90 -4.82 -9.35
C ALA A 90 10.95 -6.20 -8.66
N LEU A 91 10.10 -7.14 -9.09
CA LEU A 91 10.09 -8.51 -8.56
C LEU A 91 11.34 -9.30 -8.95
N ALA A 92 11.88 -9.08 -10.15
CA ALA A 92 13.12 -9.72 -10.60
C ALA A 92 14.33 -9.22 -9.80
N ALA A 93 14.42 -7.92 -9.52
CA ALA A 93 15.50 -7.31 -8.73
C ALA A 93 15.56 -7.82 -7.28
N ARG A 94 14.45 -8.32 -6.73
CA ARG A 94 14.39 -8.88 -5.37
C ARG A 94 14.91 -10.32 -5.27
N LYS A 95 15.07 -11.02 -6.39
CA LYS A 95 15.54 -12.42 -6.46
C LYS A 95 17.03 -12.57 -6.76
N GLY A 96 17.72 -11.48 -7.10
CA GLY A 96 19.18 -11.42 -7.34
C GLY A 96 19.93 -10.89 -6.13
#